data_AF-A0A2N1JXN4-F1
#
_entry.id   AF-A0A2N1JXN4-F1
#
_cell.length_a   1.000
_cell.length_b   1.000
_cell.length_c   1.000
_cell.angle_alpha   90.00
_cell.angle_beta   90.00
_cell.angle_gamma   90.00
#
_symmetry.space_group_name_H-M   'P 1'
#
loop_
_entity.id
_entity.type
_entity.pdbx_description
1 polymer ?
#
loop_
_entity_poly.entity_id
_entity_poly.type
_entity_poly.pdbx_seq_one_letter_code
_entity_poly.pdbx_strand_id
1 'polypeptide(L)' 'MNYLDRITELAPQVSAVVLEDVTNRIKDWIVSGGNEDDTYIEQQLKFVERVAARSQEHDV' A
#
# COMPACT_ATOMS: atom_id res chain seq x y z
N MET A 1 -12.32 7.98 -4.00
CA MET A 1 -11.33 7.46 -3.03
C MET A 1 -9.94 7.78 -3.55
N ASN A 2 -9.05 8.24 -2.68
CA ASN A 2 -7.62 8.44 -2.97
C ASN A 2 -6.87 7.11 -2.74
N TYR A 3 -5.70 6.91 -3.36
CA TYR A 3 -4.94 5.67 -3.21
C TYR A 3 -4.55 5.36 -1.77
N LEU A 4 -4.25 6.37 -0.95
CA LEU A 4 -3.87 6.18 0.45
C LEU A 4 -5.01 5.66 1.33
N ASP A 5 -6.23 6.09 1.02
CA ASP A 5 -7.45 5.63 1.70
C ASP A 5 -7.62 4.12 1.46
N ARG A 6 -7.46 3.67 0.20
CA ARG A 6 -7.49 2.25 -0.15
C ARG A 6 -6.37 1.45 0.53
N ILE A 7 -5.16 1.98 0.60
CA ILE A 7 -4.05 1.31 1.31
C ILE A 7 -4.39 1.15 2.80
N THR A 8 -5.01 2.15 3.41
CA THR A 8 -5.44 2.12 4.81
C THR A 8 -6.56 1.11 5.05
N GLU A 9 -7.52 0.97 4.12
CA GLU A 9 -8.56 -0.06 4.18
C GLU A 9 -7.99 -1.48 4.11
N LEU A 10 -6.90 -1.68 3.34
CA LEU A 10 -6.26 -2.98 3.19
C LEU A 10 -5.30 -3.30 4.35
N ALA A 11 -4.91 -2.32 5.17
CA ALA A 11 -3.99 -2.47 6.29
C ALA A 11 -4.23 -3.69 7.22
N PRO A 12 -5.48 -4.02 7.64
CA PRO A 12 -5.71 -5.20 8.48
C PRO A 12 -5.47 -6.56 7.78
N GLN A 13 -5.35 -6.55 6.45
CA GLN A 13 -5.22 -7.75 5.61
C GLN A 13 -3.77 -8.03 5.20
N VAL A 14 -2.86 -7.10 5.48
CA VAL A 14 -1.44 -7.20 5.17
C VAL A 14 -0.62 -7.27 6.46
N SER A 15 0.52 -7.97 6.39
CA SER A 15 1.48 -7.98 7.49
C SER A 15 2.01 -6.57 7.77
N ALA A 16 2.23 -6.26 9.06
CA ALA A 16 2.77 -4.98 9.51
C ALA A 16 4.09 -4.61 8.80
N VAL A 17 4.93 -5.60 8.49
CA VAL A 17 6.20 -5.38 7.76
C VAL A 17 5.96 -4.83 6.35
N VAL A 18 4.95 -5.37 5.65
CA VAL A 18 4.60 -4.93 4.29
C VAL A 18 3.97 -3.55 4.33
N LEU A 19 3.09 -3.30 5.30
CA LEU A 19 2.45 -2.01 5.48
C LEU A 19 3.47 -0.91 5.81
N GLU A 20 4.46 -1.21 6.66
CA GLU A 20 5.54 -0.29 7.02
C GLU A 20 6.42 0.06 5.80
N ASP A 21 6.83 -0.93 5.00
CA ASP A 21 7.60 -0.71 3.76
C ASP A 21 6.85 0.21 2.80
N VAL A 22 5.59 -0.08 2.52
CA VAL A 22 4.76 0.72 1.61
C VAL A 22 4.57 2.14 2.15
N THR A 23 4.29 2.29 3.44
CA THR A 23 4.13 3.60 4.07
C THR A 23 5.42 4.42 4.00
N ASN A 24 6.58 3.80 4.19
CA ASN A 24 7.87 4.49 4.10
C ASN A 24 8.19 4.91 2.66
N ARG A 25 7.89 4.07 1.66
CA ARG A 25 8.05 4.41 0.23
C ARG A 25 7.18 5.59 -0.18
N ILE A 26 5.93 5.62 0.28
CA ILE A 26 5.02 6.74 0.03
C ILE A 26 5.59 8.00 0.67
N LYS A 27 6.01 7.94 1.94
CA LYS A 27 6.63 9.09 2.62
C LYS A 27 7.86 9.61 1.88
N ASP A 28 8.75 8.72 1.45
CA ASP A 28 9.96 9.09 0.70
C ASP A 28 9.62 9.77 -0.63
N TRP A 29 8.61 9.27 -1.33
CA TRP A 29 8.10 9.86 -2.57
C TRP A 29 7.56 11.28 -2.34
N ILE A 30 6.71 11.47 -1.33
CA ILE A 30 6.14 12.78 -1.00
C ILE A 30 7.23 13.77 -0.56
N VAL A 31 8.20 13.32 0.27
CA VAL A 31 9.34 14.15 0.69
C VAL A 31 10.23 14.55 -0.49
N SER A 32 10.32 13.70 -1.51
CA SER A 32 11.04 13.98 -2.76
C SER A 32 10.29 14.92 -3.71
N GLY A 33 9.11 15.41 -3.33
CA GLY A 33 8.27 16.31 -4.13
C GLY A 33 7.24 15.60 -5.00
N GLY A 34 7.04 14.30 -4.80
CA GLY A 34 5.99 13.52 -5.44
C GLY A 34 4.61 13.80 -4.86
N ASN A 35 3.57 13.38 -5.58
CA ASN A 35 2.18 13.57 -5.22
C ASN A 35 1.49 12.25 -4.84
N GLU A 36 0.46 12.33 -4.02
CA GLU A 36 -0.35 11.20 -3.55
C GLU A 36 -1.17 10.56 -4.70
N ASP A 37 -1.45 11.31 -5.77
CA ASP A 37 -2.16 10.84 -6.96
C ASP A 37 -1.22 10.34 -8.09
N ASP A 38 0.09 10.28 -7.84
CA ASP A 38 1.04 9.79 -8.84
C ASP A 38 0.84 8.31 -9.16
N THR A 39 1.20 7.94 -10.39
CA THR A 39 1.24 6.54 -10.84
C THR A 39 2.13 5.67 -9.96
N TYR A 40 3.10 6.24 -9.25
CA TYR A 40 3.91 5.52 -8.28
C TYR A 40 3.08 5.03 -7.08
N ILE A 41 2.18 5.87 -6.55
CA ILE A 41 1.32 5.53 -5.42
C ILE A 41 0.27 4.49 -5.85
N GLU A 42 -0.26 4.61 -7.06
CA GLU A 42 -1.13 3.58 -7.65
C GLU A 42 -0.43 2.20 -7.71
N GLN A 43 0.86 2.17 -8.04
CA GLN A 43 1.64 0.93 -8.03
C GLN A 43 1.82 0.35 -6.62
N GLN A 44 2.02 1.21 -5.61
CA GLN A 44 2.07 0.77 -4.21
C GLN A 44 0.73 0.16 -3.78
N LEU A 45 -0.39 0.78 -4.15
CA LEU A 45 -1.72 0.23 -3.89
C LEU A 45 -1.91 -1.16 -4.54
N LYS A 46 -1.61 -1.30 -5.84
CA LYS A 46 -1.71 -2.59 -6.55
C LYS A 46 -0.86 -3.68 -5.91
N PHE A 47 0.29 -3.31 -5.34
CA PHE A 47 1.13 -4.25 -4.59
C PHE A 47 0.43 -4.68 -3.29
N VAL A 48 -0.07 -3.74 -2.48
CA VAL A 48 -0.81 -4.05 -1.24
C VAL A 48 -2.03 -4.92 -1.53
N GLU A 49 -2.80 -4.64 -2.58
CA GLU A 49 -3.94 -5.45 -3.00
C GLU A 49 -3.56 -6.90 -3.31
N ARG A 50 -2.45 -7.11 -4.02
CA ARG A 50 -1.96 -8.46 -4.33
C ARG A 50 -1.49 -9.21 -3.08
N VAL A 51 -0.82 -8.52 -2.16
CA VAL A 51 -0.37 -9.15 -0.92
C VAL A 51 -1.58 -9.50 -0.04
N ALA A 52 -2.54 -8.58 0.11
CA ALA A 52 -3.78 -8.82 0.85
C ALA A 52 -4.56 -10.02 0.28
N ALA A 53 -4.70 -10.10 -1.05
CA ALA A 53 -5.36 -11.22 -1.70
C ALA A 53 -4.66 -12.57 -1.40
N ARG A 54 -3.32 -12.60 -1.43
CA ARG A 54 -2.55 -13.81 -1.07
C ARG A 54 -2.63 -14.17 0.41
N SER A 55 -2.71 -13.19 1.29
CA SER A 55 -2.86 -13.43 2.74
C SER A 55 -4.19 -14.11 3.07
N GLN A 56 -5.24 -13.88 2.27
CA GLN A 56 -6.52 -14.58 2.42
C GLN A 56 -6.49 -16.04 1.94
N GLU A 57 -5.55 -16.41 1.06
CA GLU A 57 -5.45 -17.79 0.53
C GLU A 57 -4.71 -18.75 1.48
N HIS A 58 -4.00 -18.24 2.48
CA HIS A 58 -3.15 -19.04 3.37
C HIS A 58 -3.80 -19.39 4.73
N ASP A 59 -5.05 -18.97 4.96
CA ASP A 59 -5.82 -19.20 6.20
C ASP A 59 -6.86 -20.34 6.04
N VAL A 60 -6.62 -21.30 5.13
CA VAL A 60 -7.47 -22.49 4.88
C VAL A 60 -6.75 -23.81 5.10
#